data_AF-A0A0F8DEB4-F1
#
_entry.id   AF-A0A0F8DEB4-F1
#
_cell.length_a   1.000
_cell.length_b   1.000
_cell.length_c   1.000
_cell.angle_alpha   90.00
_cell.angle_beta   90.00
_cell.angle_gamma   90.00
#
_symmetry.space_group_name_H-M   'P 1'
#
loop_
_entity.id
_entity.type
_entity.pdbx_description
1 polymer ?
#
loop_
_entity_poly.entity_id
_entity_poly.type
_entity_poly.pdbx_seq_one_letter_code
_entity_poly.pdbx_strand_id
1 'polypeptide(L)'
;MGTLMVPKILVTNDDGVYSTGLKAAFDSVSDLGEVTISAPSVQQSGVGRSISIFEPLRITKTDVGGAPAYAVGGTPTDSVILGIFTILKQMPDLVLSGFNIGENISTDTITTSGTIGGALEAASYGVPAIAASMQVLDEGQKFDDPRDYHRERFEAGIKIVNRVCLLYTS
;
A
#
# COMPACT_ATOMS: atom_id res chain seq x y z
N MET A 1 33.17 5.50 7.05
CA MET A 1 31.99 6.36 7.18
C MET A 1 31.02 5.94 6.08
N GLY A 2 30.12 4.99 6.36
CA GLY A 2 29.12 4.57 5.36
C GLY A 2 28.12 5.69 5.20
N THR A 3 27.86 6.11 3.97
CA THR A 3 26.72 6.99 3.67
C THR A 3 25.47 6.29 4.19
N LEU A 4 24.73 6.90 5.12
CA LEU A 4 23.39 6.44 5.48
C LEU A 4 22.58 6.47 4.17
N MET A 5 22.31 5.29 3.60
CA MET A 5 21.44 5.19 2.43
C MET A 5 20.04 5.55 2.87
N VAL A 6 19.40 6.47 2.15
CA VAL A 6 18.00 6.80 2.38
C VAL A 6 17.16 5.57 1.99
N PRO A 7 16.36 5.01 2.91
CA PRO A 7 15.55 3.82 2.64
C PRO A 7 14.58 4.06 1.48
N LYS A 8 14.39 3.06 0.63
CA LYS A 8 13.37 3.09 -0.43
C LYS A 8 12.15 2.29 -0.02
N ILE A 9 11.01 2.95 -0.02
CA ILE A 9 9.77 2.37 0.49
C ILE A 9 8.74 2.35 -0.63
N LEU A 10 8.19 1.17 -0.90
CA LEU A 10 7.06 1.00 -1.82
C LEU A 10 5.76 0.94 -1.03
N VAL A 11 4.79 1.77 -1.38
CA VAL A 11 3.46 1.78 -0.75
C VAL A 11 2.41 1.32 -1.76
N THR A 12 1.49 0.45 -1.32
CA THR A 12 0.40 -0.12 -2.12
C THR A 12 -0.86 -0.32 -1.26
N ASN A 13 -1.97 -0.71 -1.88
CA ASN A 13 -3.20 -1.16 -1.22
C ASN A 13 -4.10 -1.93 -2.22
N ASP A 14 -5.31 -2.27 -1.78
CA ASP A 14 -6.39 -2.85 -2.59
C ASP A 14 -7.60 -1.94 -2.84
N ASP A 15 -7.75 -0.86 -2.06
CA ASP A 15 -8.79 0.15 -2.26
C ASP A 15 -8.49 1.13 -3.42
N GLY A 16 -7.26 1.08 -3.95
CA GLY A 16 -6.80 1.87 -5.09
C GLY A 16 -6.05 3.16 -4.73
N VAL A 17 -5.43 3.73 -5.78
CA VAL A 17 -4.44 4.82 -5.70
C VAL A 17 -4.95 6.13 -5.09
N TYR A 18 -6.26 6.36 -5.11
CA TYR A 18 -6.88 7.58 -4.58
C TYR A 18 -7.54 7.39 -3.21
N SER A 19 -7.42 6.20 -2.60
CA SER A 19 -8.07 5.93 -1.31
C SER A 19 -7.44 6.75 -0.17
N THR A 20 -8.27 7.08 0.82
CA THR A 20 -7.83 7.73 2.06
C THR A 20 -6.89 6.83 2.86
N GLY A 21 -7.09 5.51 2.81
CA GLY A 21 -6.26 4.53 3.46
C GLY A 21 -4.83 4.47 2.92
N LEU A 22 -4.66 4.54 1.59
CA LEU A 22 -3.35 4.62 0.95
C LEU A 22 -2.62 5.90 1.32
N LYS A 23 -3.34 7.02 1.38
CA LYS A 23 -2.76 8.29 1.83
C LYS A 23 -2.31 8.22 3.29
N ALA A 24 -3.07 7.57 4.17
CA ALA A 24 -2.64 7.33 5.55
C ALA A 24 -1.40 6.40 5.63
N ALA A 25 -1.28 5.39 4.78
CA ALA A 25 -0.08 4.57 4.73
C ALA A 25 1.14 5.38 4.26
N PHE A 26 0.97 6.20 3.21
CA PHE A 26 2.00 7.14 2.79
C PHE A 26 2.44 8.06 3.94
N ASP A 27 1.50 8.68 4.64
CA ASP A 27 1.78 9.54 5.80
C ASP A 27 2.55 8.81 6.91
N SER A 28 2.42 7.48 7.01
CA SER A 28 3.11 6.66 8.02
C SER A 28 4.59 6.44 7.71
N VAL A 29 5.03 6.66 6.48
CA VAL A 29 6.40 6.37 6.04
C VAL A 29 7.07 7.53 5.31
N SER A 30 6.35 8.62 5.05
CA SER A 30 6.84 9.80 4.31
C SER A 30 8.08 10.47 4.93
N ASP A 31 8.29 10.32 6.24
CA ASP A 31 9.45 10.83 6.98
C ASP A 31 10.57 9.79 7.16
N LEU A 32 10.37 8.56 6.69
CA LEU A 32 11.29 7.43 6.89
C LEU A 32 12.22 7.18 5.68
N GLY A 33 11.89 7.70 4.50
CA GLY A 33 12.68 7.45 3.30
C GLY A 33 12.09 8.00 2.00
N GLU A 34 12.65 7.55 0.87
CA GLU A 34 12.13 7.83 -0.46
C GLU A 34 10.93 6.91 -0.74
N VAL A 35 9.73 7.49 -0.76
CA VAL A 35 8.49 6.75 -0.95
C VAL A 35 8.04 6.77 -2.40
N THR A 36 7.71 5.60 -2.95
CA THR A 36 7.03 5.44 -4.24
C THR A 36 5.71 4.72 -4.01
N ILE A 37 4.62 5.20 -4.62
CA ILE A 37 3.30 4.59 -4.50
C ILE A 37 2.97 3.83 -5.79
N SER A 38 2.62 2.56 -5.70
CA SER A 38 2.13 1.75 -6.82
C SER A 38 0.91 0.97 -6.36
N ALA A 39 -0.26 1.32 -6.87
CA ALA A 39 -1.53 0.81 -6.40
C ALA A 39 -2.55 0.64 -7.55
N PRO A 40 -3.59 -0.17 -7.38
CA PRO A 40 -4.66 -0.32 -8.38
C PRO A 40 -5.29 1.02 -8.78
N SER A 41 -5.65 1.19 -10.05
CA SER A 41 -6.29 2.41 -10.55
C SER A 41 -7.72 2.61 -10.04
N VAL A 42 -8.38 1.52 -9.65
CA VAL A 42 -9.73 1.45 -9.09
C VAL A 42 -9.74 0.47 -7.93
N GLN A 43 -10.73 0.56 -7.04
CA GLN A 43 -10.92 -0.39 -5.96
C GLN A 43 -11.14 -1.81 -6.49
N GLN A 44 -10.49 -2.78 -5.86
CA GLN A 44 -10.45 -4.18 -6.26
C GLN A 44 -11.02 -5.08 -5.14
N SER A 45 -12.32 -4.97 -4.86
CA SER A 45 -12.98 -5.79 -3.82
C SER A 45 -13.06 -7.27 -4.24
N GLY A 46 -12.48 -8.18 -3.45
CA GLY A 46 -12.72 -9.63 -3.56
C GLY A 46 -11.89 -10.41 -4.59
N VAL A 47 -10.85 -9.81 -5.20
CA VAL A 47 -10.02 -10.51 -6.21
C VAL A 47 -8.91 -11.42 -5.64
N GLY A 48 -8.60 -11.38 -4.34
CA GLY A 48 -7.53 -12.23 -3.78
C GLY A 48 -6.18 -12.11 -4.52
N ARG A 49 -5.39 -13.20 -4.57
CA ARG A 49 -4.10 -13.30 -5.29
C ARG A 49 -4.25 -13.43 -6.83
N SER A 50 -5.23 -12.79 -7.44
CA SER A 50 -5.33 -12.81 -8.90
C SER A 50 -4.19 -12.01 -9.53
N ILE A 51 -3.51 -12.60 -10.52
CA ILE A 51 -2.53 -11.93 -11.38
C ILE A 51 -3.21 -11.78 -12.74
N SER A 52 -3.14 -10.59 -13.33
CA SER A 52 -3.63 -10.36 -14.70
C SER A 52 -2.61 -10.91 -15.71
N ILE A 53 -2.64 -12.24 -15.94
CA ILE A 53 -1.66 -12.94 -16.80
C ILE A 53 -1.94 -12.72 -18.31
N PHE A 54 -3.16 -12.32 -18.68
CA PHE A 54 -3.64 -12.39 -20.07
C PHE A 54 -3.88 -11.04 -20.78
N GLU A 55 -3.68 -9.90 -20.12
CA GLU A 55 -3.87 -8.57 -20.73
C GLU A 55 -2.71 -7.60 -20.43
N PRO A 56 -2.34 -6.72 -21.39
CA PRO A 56 -1.33 -5.72 -21.16
C PRO A 56 -1.80 -4.71 -20.10
N LEU A 57 -1.14 -4.70 -18.95
CA LEU A 57 -1.41 -3.76 -17.87
C LEU A 57 -0.95 -2.34 -18.23
N ARG A 58 -1.77 -1.35 -17.89
CA ARG A 58 -1.44 0.07 -18.04
C ARG A 58 -0.96 0.65 -16.72
N ILE A 59 0.03 1.52 -16.79
CA ILE A 59 0.53 2.32 -15.66
C ILE A 59 0.30 3.79 -15.98
N THR A 60 -0.41 4.51 -15.10
CA THR A 60 -0.63 5.95 -15.22
C THR A 60 0.07 6.66 -14.06
N LYS A 61 0.93 7.65 -14.37
CA LYS A 61 1.58 8.47 -13.33
C LYS A 61 0.60 9.48 -12.75
N THR A 62 0.65 9.66 -11.44
CA THR A 62 -0.13 10.61 -10.66
C THR A 62 0.70 11.08 -9.45
N ASP A 63 0.10 11.86 -8.56
CA ASP A 63 0.68 12.33 -7.31
C ASP A 63 -0.28 12.05 -6.15
N VAL A 64 0.27 11.57 -5.03
CA VAL A 64 -0.48 11.41 -3.77
C VAL A 64 0.35 12.03 -2.65
N GLY A 65 -0.15 13.12 -2.08
CA GLY A 65 0.51 13.78 -0.95
C GLY A 65 1.89 14.37 -1.27
N GLY A 66 2.17 14.69 -2.54
CA GLY A 66 3.47 15.18 -2.99
C GLY A 66 4.49 14.08 -3.33
N ALA A 67 4.08 12.81 -3.32
CA ALA A 67 4.93 11.68 -3.70
C ALA A 67 4.54 11.10 -5.08
N PRO A 68 5.54 10.60 -5.84
CA PRO A 68 5.28 9.90 -7.10
C PRO A 68 4.37 8.69 -6.89
N ALA A 69 3.22 8.72 -7.56
CA ALA A 69 2.24 7.65 -7.49
C ALA A 69 1.95 7.08 -8.88
N TYR A 70 1.64 5.78 -8.90
CA TYR A 70 1.46 5.02 -10.12
C TYR A 70 0.18 4.20 -9.99
N ALA A 71 -0.82 4.58 -10.80
CA ALA A 71 -2.09 3.88 -10.91
C ALA A 71 -1.94 2.70 -11.89
N VAL A 72 -2.09 1.48 -11.39
CA VAL A 72 -1.91 0.24 -12.14
C VAL A 72 -3.27 -0.34 -12.51
N GLY A 73 -3.49 -0.62 -13.79
CA GLY A 73 -4.74 -1.22 -14.30
C GLY A 73 -4.92 -2.71 -13.96
N GLY A 74 -4.38 -3.17 -12.82
CA GLY A 74 -4.34 -4.56 -12.40
C GLY A 74 -4.63 -4.71 -10.90
N THR A 75 -4.24 -5.85 -10.34
CA THR A 75 -4.49 -6.19 -8.93
C THR A 75 -3.45 -5.58 -7.98
N PRO A 76 -3.63 -5.67 -6.66
CA PRO A 76 -2.61 -5.25 -5.68
C PRO A 76 -1.28 -5.99 -5.88
N THR A 77 -1.34 -7.28 -6.21
CA THR A 77 -0.18 -8.10 -6.56
C THR A 77 0.52 -7.57 -7.80
N ASP A 78 -0.22 -7.29 -8.88
CA ASP A 78 0.34 -6.67 -10.09
C ASP A 78 1.00 -5.32 -9.77
N SER A 79 0.39 -4.54 -8.86
CA SER A 79 0.89 -3.23 -8.44
C SER A 79 2.23 -3.34 -7.71
N VAL A 80 2.42 -4.38 -6.89
CA VAL A 80 3.70 -4.66 -6.23
C VAL A 80 4.75 -5.10 -7.25
N ILE A 81 4.42 -6.05 -8.13
CA ILE A 81 5.34 -6.57 -9.16
C ILE A 81 5.82 -5.44 -10.07
N LEU A 82 4.88 -4.64 -10.61
CA LEU A 82 5.21 -3.51 -11.47
C LEU A 82 5.92 -2.39 -10.69
N GLY A 83 5.54 -2.18 -9.42
CA GLY A 83 6.22 -1.28 -8.49
C GLY A 83 7.70 -1.58 -8.36
N ILE A 84 8.05 -2.84 -8.08
CA ILE A 84 9.42 -3.30 -7.90
C ILE A 84 10.18 -3.30 -9.23
N PHE A 85 9.67 -4.03 -10.24
CA PHE A 85 10.48 -4.37 -11.42
C PHE A 85 10.41 -3.35 -12.56
N THR A 86 9.31 -2.58 -12.65
CA THR A 86 9.12 -1.63 -13.76
C THR A 86 9.32 -0.18 -13.32
N ILE A 87 8.76 0.18 -12.16
CA ILE A 87 8.75 1.56 -11.65
C ILE A 87 10.06 1.86 -10.92
N LEU A 88 10.37 1.12 -9.85
CA LEU A 88 11.60 1.29 -9.07
C LEU A 88 12.82 0.75 -9.82
N LYS A 89 12.66 -0.37 -10.54
CA LYS A 89 13.75 -1.13 -11.20
C LYS A 89 14.84 -1.59 -10.24
N GLN A 90 14.50 -1.71 -8.97
CA GLN A 90 15.34 -2.22 -7.90
C GLN A 90 14.45 -2.71 -6.75
N MET A 91 15.00 -3.55 -5.88
CA MET A 91 14.31 -3.95 -4.66
C MET A 91 14.18 -2.74 -3.73
N PRO A 92 12.97 -2.45 -3.21
CA PRO A 92 12.82 -1.53 -2.09
C PRO A 92 13.31 -2.21 -0.80
N ASP A 93 13.60 -1.39 0.21
CA ASP A 93 13.98 -1.86 1.54
C ASP A 93 12.75 -2.28 2.36
N LEU A 94 11.57 -1.74 2.02
CA LEU A 94 10.30 -2.04 2.67
C LEU A 94 9.13 -1.92 1.68
N VAL A 95 8.15 -2.82 1.79
CA VAL A 95 6.81 -2.63 1.22
C VAL A 95 5.78 -2.44 2.32
N LEU A 96 5.00 -1.37 2.24
CA LEU A 96 3.83 -1.15 3.09
C LEU A 96 2.55 -1.28 2.24
N SER A 97 1.74 -2.28 2.56
CA SER A 97 0.43 -2.51 1.96
C SER A 97 -0.67 -2.07 2.93
N GLY A 98 -1.45 -1.05 2.58
CA GLY A 98 -2.52 -0.52 3.43
C GLY A 98 -2.68 1.00 3.30
N PHE A 99 -3.36 1.66 4.24
CA PHE A 99 -4.30 1.04 5.17
C PHE A 99 -5.52 0.56 4.38
N ASN A 100 -5.95 -0.66 4.63
CA ASN A 100 -7.28 -1.10 4.18
C ASN A 100 -8.33 -0.73 5.23
N ILE A 101 -9.50 -0.26 4.78
CA ILE A 101 -10.55 0.27 5.66
C ILE A 101 -11.75 -0.67 5.65
N GLY A 102 -12.08 -1.23 6.82
CA GLY A 102 -13.45 -1.68 7.11
C GLY A 102 -13.87 -3.08 6.66
N GLU A 103 -13.06 -3.88 5.99
CA GLU A 103 -13.37 -5.32 5.81
C GLU A 103 -12.12 -6.13 6.10
N ASN A 104 -12.27 -7.30 6.75
CA ASN A 104 -11.24 -8.32 6.97
C ASN A 104 -10.51 -8.32 8.33
N ILE A 105 -11.23 -8.22 9.45
CA ILE A 105 -10.75 -8.77 10.73
C ILE A 105 -11.55 -10.02 11.11
N SER A 106 -11.70 -10.94 10.16
CA SER A 106 -12.03 -12.33 10.47
C SER A 106 -10.87 -13.19 9.99
N THR A 107 -10.49 -14.21 10.77
CA THR A 107 -9.44 -15.17 10.41
C THR A 107 -9.70 -15.85 9.06
N ASP A 108 -10.96 -15.92 8.63
CA ASP A 108 -11.37 -16.56 7.38
C ASP A 108 -11.11 -15.71 6.13
N THR A 109 -10.89 -14.39 6.25
CA THR A 109 -10.69 -13.47 5.11
C THR A 109 -9.23 -13.11 4.84
N ILE A 110 -8.29 -13.69 5.60
CA ILE A 110 -6.85 -13.44 5.46
C ILE A 110 -6.33 -13.86 4.08
N THR A 111 -6.86 -14.95 3.52
CA THR A 111 -6.41 -15.52 2.23
C THR A 111 -6.98 -14.78 1.03
N THR A 112 -8.03 -13.98 1.20
CA THR A 112 -8.71 -13.24 0.14
C THR A 112 -8.48 -11.73 0.19
N SER A 113 -7.83 -11.22 1.25
CA SER A 113 -7.46 -9.80 1.38
C SER A 113 -6.39 -9.40 0.36
N GLY A 114 -6.69 -8.39 -0.45
CA GLY A 114 -5.74 -7.82 -1.41
C GLY A 114 -4.58 -7.11 -0.72
N THR A 115 -4.83 -6.47 0.43
CA THR A 115 -3.80 -5.87 1.29
C THR A 115 -2.74 -6.89 1.71
N ILE A 116 -3.18 -8.04 2.22
CA ILE A 116 -2.28 -9.14 2.63
C ILE A 116 -1.63 -9.76 1.40
N GLY A 117 -2.37 -9.92 0.30
CA GLY A 117 -1.86 -10.38 -0.99
C GLY A 117 -0.66 -9.56 -1.47
N GLY A 118 -0.75 -8.23 -1.43
CA GLY A 118 0.35 -7.33 -1.80
C GLY A 118 1.60 -7.50 -0.92
N ALA A 119 1.42 -7.57 0.40
CA ALA A 119 2.54 -7.77 1.32
C ALA A 119 3.20 -9.14 1.16
N LEU A 120 2.40 -10.20 0.98
CA LEU A 120 2.92 -11.55 0.73
C LEU A 120 3.67 -11.65 -0.60
N GLU A 121 3.22 -10.92 -1.63
CA GLU A 121 3.92 -10.88 -2.91
C GLU A 121 5.32 -10.26 -2.75
N ALA A 122 5.42 -9.11 -2.08
CA ALA A 122 6.70 -8.48 -1.78
C ALA A 122 7.64 -9.41 -0.98
N ALA A 123 7.09 -10.07 0.04
CA ALA A 123 7.83 -11.04 0.85
C ALA A 123 8.32 -12.24 0.02
N SER A 124 7.59 -12.65 -1.01
CA SER A 124 8.01 -13.76 -1.91
C SER A 124 9.30 -13.43 -2.69
N TYR A 125 9.56 -12.14 -2.91
CA TYR A 125 10.81 -11.64 -3.50
C TYR A 125 11.89 -11.31 -2.47
N GLY A 126 11.67 -11.63 -1.19
CA GLY A 126 12.62 -11.37 -0.11
C GLY A 126 12.63 -9.93 0.40
N VAL A 127 11.63 -9.12 0.05
CA VAL A 127 11.49 -7.76 0.58
C VAL A 127 10.74 -7.79 1.92
N PRO A 128 11.24 -7.14 2.98
CA PRO A 128 10.46 -6.90 4.19
C PRO A 128 9.12 -6.24 3.85
N ALA A 129 8.01 -6.76 4.38
CA ALA A 129 6.69 -6.28 4.02
C ALA A 129 5.76 -6.20 5.24
N ILE A 130 4.94 -5.15 5.27
CA ILE A 130 3.94 -4.90 6.31
C ILE A 130 2.58 -4.76 5.63
N ALA A 131 1.56 -5.45 6.15
CA ALA A 131 0.16 -5.20 5.81
C ALA A 131 -0.52 -4.52 6.99
N ALA A 132 -1.25 -3.43 6.73
CA ALA A 132 -1.95 -2.66 7.75
C ALA A 132 -3.42 -2.43 7.37
N SER A 133 -4.31 -2.64 8.34
CA SER A 133 -5.75 -2.45 8.18
C SER A 133 -6.32 -1.72 9.39
N MET A 134 -7.36 -0.91 9.19
CA MET A 134 -8.11 -0.28 10.27
C MET A 134 -9.52 -0.85 10.36
N GLN A 135 -9.94 -1.18 11.58
CA GLN A 135 -11.33 -1.50 11.88
C GLN A 135 -12.12 -0.21 12.03
N VAL A 136 -13.23 -0.09 11.30
CA VAL A 136 -14.18 1.00 11.48
C VAL A 136 -15.40 0.42 12.19
N LEU A 137 -15.83 1.07 13.28
CA LEU A 137 -16.96 0.61 14.11
C LEU A 137 -18.34 0.93 13.50
N ASP A 138 -18.38 1.83 12.51
CA ASP A 138 -19.59 2.23 11.78
C ASP A 138 -19.35 2.11 10.27
N GLU A 139 -20.06 1.19 9.62
CA GLU A 139 -19.92 0.91 8.19
C GLU A 139 -20.35 2.08 7.31
N GLY A 140 -21.14 3.03 7.84
CA GLY A 140 -21.54 4.25 7.13
C GLY A 140 -20.36 5.15 6.76
N GLN A 141 -19.22 5.02 7.45
CA GLN A 141 -18.00 5.77 7.20
C GLN A 141 -17.12 5.17 6.08
N LYS A 142 -17.47 3.98 5.55
CA LYS A 142 -16.79 3.36 4.39
C LYS A 142 -17.06 4.10 3.08
N PHE A 143 -18.17 4.84 3.01
CA PHE A 143 -18.61 5.57 1.83
C PHE A 143 -18.19 7.05 1.85
N ASP A 144 -17.32 7.44 2.78
CA ASP A 144 -16.76 8.78 2.79
C ASP A 144 -15.97 9.03 1.50
N ASP A 145 -16.18 10.22 0.95
CA ASP A 145 -15.55 10.65 -0.28
C ASP A 145 -14.03 10.52 -0.15
N PRO A 146 -13.31 9.92 -1.12
CA PRO A 146 -11.84 9.88 -1.09
C PRO A 146 -11.18 11.26 -0.96
N ARG A 147 -11.91 12.32 -1.33
CA ARG A 147 -11.51 13.73 -1.15
C ARG A 147 -11.56 14.19 0.31
N ASP A 148 -12.34 13.53 1.17
CA ASP A 148 -12.51 13.81 2.59
C ASP A 148 -11.50 13.02 3.44
N TYR A 149 -10.21 13.20 3.15
CA TYR A 149 -9.14 12.62 3.95
C TYR A 149 -9.03 13.30 5.32
N HIS A 150 -9.57 12.67 6.35
CA HIS A 150 -9.41 13.09 7.74
C HIS A 150 -8.25 12.35 8.41
N ARG A 151 -7.05 12.92 8.32
CA ARG A 151 -5.82 12.37 8.94
C ARG A 151 -5.99 11.96 10.41
N GLU A 152 -6.77 12.73 11.16
CA GLU A 152 -7.08 12.49 12.58
C GLU A 152 -7.67 11.10 12.82
N ARG A 153 -8.47 10.57 11.89
CA ARG A 153 -9.05 9.22 11.99
C ARG A 153 -7.99 8.12 11.92
N PHE A 154 -6.87 8.39 11.27
CA PHE A 154 -5.76 7.46 11.11
C PHE A 154 -4.62 7.73 12.07
N GLU A 155 -4.69 8.77 12.92
CA GLU A 155 -3.52 9.25 13.68
C GLU A 155 -2.88 8.16 14.53
N ALA A 156 -3.68 7.35 15.23
CA ALA A 156 -3.18 6.24 16.02
C ALA A 156 -2.54 5.15 15.14
N GLY A 157 -3.21 4.77 14.05
CA GLY A 157 -2.71 3.79 13.08
C GLY A 157 -1.39 4.23 12.46
N ILE A 158 -1.31 5.48 12.00
CA ILE A 158 -0.13 6.10 11.42
C ILE A 158 1.06 6.02 12.38
N LYS A 159 0.87 6.40 13.65
CA LYS A 159 1.95 6.36 14.65
C LYS A 159 2.43 4.93 14.93
N ILE A 160 1.51 3.96 14.98
CA ILE A 160 1.86 2.56 15.21
C ILE A 160 2.63 2.00 14.02
N VAL A 161 2.10 2.18 12.80
CA VAL A 161 2.74 1.69 11.57
C VAL A 161 4.11 2.34 11.38
N ASN A 162 4.23 3.65 11.55
CA ASN A 162 5.51 4.36 11.49
C ASN A 162 6.55 3.72 12.43
N ARG A 163 6.17 3.45 13.69
CA ARG A 163 7.06 2.82 14.68
C ARG A 163 7.50 1.41 14.30
N VAL A 164 6.64 0.64 13.63
CA VAL A 164 6.99 -0.69 13.13
C VAL A 164 7.89 -0.58 11.89
N CYS A 165 7.55 0.30 10.95
CA CYS A 165 8.33 0.53 9.74
C CYS A 165 9.77 0.99 10.05
N LEU A 166 9.94 1.81 11.09
CA LEU A 166 11.26 2.24 11.57
C LEU A 166 12.24 1.09 11.79
N LEU A 167 11.77 -0.09 12.20
CA LEU A 167 12.62 -1.27 12.43
C LEU A 167 13.29 -1.80 11.15
N TYR A 168 12.78 -1.41 9.98
CA TYR A 168 13.24 -1.86 8.66
C TYR A 168 13.92 -0.75 7.85
N THR A 169 13.88 0.48 8.34
CA THR A 169 14.37 1.68 7.65
C THR A 169 15.46 2.43 8.45
N SER A 170 15.97 1.83 9.53
CA SER A 170 17.02 2.38 10.40
C SER A 170 18.42 1.93 10.00
#